data_AF-A0A3B0SVL9-F1
#
_entry.id   AF-A0A3B0SVL9-F1
#
_cell.length_a   1.000
_cell.length_b   1.000
_cell.length_c   1.000
_cell.angle_alpha   90.00
_cell.angle_beta   90.00
_cell.angle_gamma   90.00
#
_symmetry.space_group_name_H-M   'P 1'
#
loop_
_entity.id
_entity.type
_entity.pdbx_description
1 polymer ?
#
loop_
_entity_poly.entity_id
_entity_poly.type
_entity_poly.pdbx_seq_one_letter_code
_entity_poly.pdbx_strand_id
1 'polypeptide(L)'
;MPSPIDDLFAQISDLSTRIAALDESDPTRKKLERNRVRLRDQAASIADAGRHPESVRLEIESIQNRLAQINGMKITEGYQEKRGGKIIQDPGAYSATINRLLSEHHAEEIEQLTDRLARLRSLLDDSGA
;
A
#
# COMPACT_ATOMS: atom_id res chain seq x y z
N MET A 1 -28.56 -11.95 -13.03
CA MET A 1 -28.43 -10.51 -12.73
C MET A 1 -26.99 -10.28 -12.31
N PRO A 2 -26.27 -9.29 -12.88
CA PRO A 2 -24.95 -8.93 -12.38
C PRO A 2 -25.06 -8.50 -10.91
N SER A 3 -24.06 -8.86 -10.11
CA SER A 3 -24.03 -8.47 -8.70
C SER A 3 -23.63 -6.99 -8.58
N PRO A 4 -23.98 -6.30 -7.48
CA PRO A 4 -23.60 -4.90 -7.26
C PRO A 4 -22.08 -4.65 -7.35
N ILE A 5 -21.26 -5.66 -7.08
CA ILE A 5 -19.80 -5.58 -7.21
C ILE A 5 -19.33 -5.70 -8.67
N ASP A 6 -20.04 -6.46 -9.52
CA ASP A 6 -19.77 -6.55 -10.96
C ASP A 6 -20.00 -5.19 -11.64
N ASP A 7 -21.07 -4.48 -11.24
CA ASP A 7 -21.37 -3.13 -11.75
C ASP A 7 -20.30 -2.10 -11.32
N LEU A 8 -19.72 -2.25 -10.13
CA LEU A 8 -18.60 -1.41 -9.68
C LEU A 8 -17.33 -1.69 -10.48
N PHE A 9 -17.01 -2.97 -10.73
CA PHE A 9 -15.85 -3.32 -11.56
C PHE A 9 -15.99 -2.83 -13.00
N ALA A 10 -17.19 -2.91 -13.58
CA ALA A 10 -17.47 -2.35 -14.90
C ALA A 10 -17.24 -0.84 -14.94
N GLN A 11 -17.73 -0.09 -13.94
CA GLN A 11 -17.53 1.36 -13.86
C GLN A 11 -16.07 1.76 -13.63
N ILE A 12 -15.32 0.99 -12.81
CA ILE A 12 -13.88 1.21 -12.61
C ILE A 12 -13.11 0.98 -13.91
N SER A 13 -13.48 -0.04 -14.69
CA SER A 13 -12.86 -0.35 -15.97
C SER A 13 -13.12 0.74 -17.02
N ASP A 14 -14.37 1.24 -17.10
CA ASP A 14 -14.72 2.38 -17.95
C ASP A 14 -13.92 3.64 -17.59
N LEU A 15 -13.87 4.00 -16.31
CA LEU A 15 -13.09 5.15 -15.84
C LEU A 15 -11.60 4.98 -16.14
N SER A 16 -11.05 3.79 -15.97
CA SER A 16 -9.64 3.52 -16.24
C SER A 16 -9.31 3.70 -17.72
N THR A 17 -10.19 3.22 -18.61
CA THR A 17 -10.07 3.41 -20.07
C THR A 17 -10.14 4.89 -20.45
N ARG A 18 -11.07 5.63 -19.84
CA ARG A 18 -11.23 7.07 -20.10
C ARG A 18 -10.05 7.88 -19.58
N ILE A 19 -9.53 7.57 -18.40
CA ILE A 19 -8.33 8.21 -17.85
C ILE A 19 -7.10 7.93 -18.72
N ALA A 20 -6.94 6.70 -19.20
CA ALA A 20 -5.81 6.32 -20.05
C ALA A 20 -5.82 7.03 -21.42
N ALA A 21 -7.00 7.42 -21.91
CA ALA A 21 -7.16 8.17 -23.14
C ALA A 21 -6.96 9.69 -22.97
N LEU A 22 -6.82 10.20 -21.74
CA LEU A 22 -6.59 11.62 -21.46
C LEU A 22 -5.12 11.90 -21.24
N ASP A 23 -4.66 13.07 -21.71
CA ASP A 23 -3.32 13.57 -21.41
C ASP A 23 -3.14 13.82 -19.91
N GLU A 24 -1.91 13.73 -19.41
CA GLU A 24 -1.60 13.96 -17.99
C GLU A 24 -1.92 15.38 -17.52
N SER A 25 -1.88 16.35 -18.44
CA SER A 25 -2.20 17.75 -18.20
C SER A 25 -3.71 18.04 -18.23
N ASP A 26 -4.55 17.05 -18.58
CA ASP A 26 -5.99 17.27 -18.70
C ASP A 26 -6.62 17.54 -17.33
N PRO A 27 -7.32 18.69 -17.15
CA PRO A 27 -7.90 19.06 -15.86
C PRO A 27 -9.03 18.12 -15.39
N THR A 28 -9.66 17.40 -16.31
CA THR A 28 -10.72 16.43 -16.01
C THR A 28 -10.16 15.11 -15.50
N ARG A 29 -8.90 14.78 -15.84
CA ARG A 29 -8.22 13.54 -15.42
C ARG A 29 -8.18 13.38 -13.90
N LYS A 30 -7.78 14.43 -13.16
CA LYS A 30 -7.77 14.42 -11.68
C LYS A 30 -9.15 14.18 -11.05
N LYS A 31 -10.23 14.63 -11.72
CA LYS A 31 -11.60 14.38 -11.24
C LYS A 31 -11.98 12.92 -11.45
N LEU A 32 -11.65 12.36 -12.61
CA LEU A 32 -11.92 10.96 -12.94
C LEU A 32 -11.09 10.00 -12.07
N GLU A 33 -9.83 10.33 -11.79
CA GLU A 33 -8.98 9.55 -10.88
C GLU A 33 -9.56 9.49 -9.47
N ARG A 34 -10.01 10.63 -8.93
CA ARG A 34 -10.71 10.66 -7.63
C ARG A 34 -11.99 9.81 -7.64
N ASN A 35 -12.78 9.87 -8.70
CA ASN A 35 -13.97 9.03 -8.83
C ASN A 35 -13.61 7.54 -8.91
N ARG A 36 -12.55 7.18 -9.63
CA ARG A 36 -12.05 5.80 -9.71
C ARG A 36 -11.59 5.28 -8.35
N VAL A 37 -10.89 6.10 -7.57
CA VAL A 37 -10.48 5.75 -6.20
C VAL A 37 -11.71 5.50 -5.32
N ARG A 38 -12.69 6.41 -5.34
CA ARG A 38 -13.93 6.23 -4.58
C ARG A 38 -14.67 4.93 -4.93
N LEU A 39 -14.79 4.60 -6.22
CA LEU A 39 -15.45 3.35 -6.64
C LEU A 39 -14.64 2.11 -6.20
N ARG A 40 -13.31 2.18 -6.23
CA ARG A 40 -12.44 1.12 -5.70
C ARG A 40 -12.65 0.92 -4.19
N ASP A 41 -12.76 2.00 -3.44
CA ASP A 41 -13.02 1.92 -2.00
C ASP A 41 -14.41 1.32 -1.70
N GLN A 42 -15.42 1.66 -2.51
CA GLN A 42 -16.74 1.04 -2.41
C GLN A 42 -16.71 -0.45 -2.76
N ALA A 43 -16.00 -0.84 -3.81
CA ALA A 43 -15.85 -2.24 -4.20
C ALA A 43 -15.11 -3.04 -3.12
N ALA A 44 -14.06 -2.45 -2.53
CA ALA A 44 -13.33 -3.03 -1.41
C ALA A 44 -14.24 -3.22 -0.18
N SER A 45 -15.05 -2.21 0.17
CA SER A 45 -16.00 -2.30 1.28
C SER A 45 -17.04 -3.41 1.08
N ILE A 46 -17.59 -3.56 -0.12
CA ILE A 46 -18.54 -4.65 -0.43
C ILE A 46 -17.84 -6.01 -0.38
N ALA A 47 -16.63 -6.11 -0.95
CA ALA A 47 -15.84 -7.34 -0.91
C ALA A 47 -15.50 -7.74 0.52
N ASP A 48 -15.20 -6.77 1.38
CA ASP A 48 -14.84 -6.99 2.78
C ASP A 48 -16.05 -7.28 3.68
N ALA A 49 -17.24 -6.73 3.38
CA ALA A 49 -18.47 -6.93 4.16
C ALA A 49 -18.94 -8.39 4.25
N GLY A 50 -18.47 -9.27 3.35
CA GLY A 50 -18.78 -10.71 3.37
C GLY A 50 -17.64 -11.59 3.90
N ARG A 51 -16.53 -11.01 4.38
CA ARG A 51 -15.35 -11.81 4.75
C ARG A 51 -15.50 -12.38 6.15
N HIS A 52 -15.10 -13.64 6.28
CA HIS A 52 -14.99 -14.28 7.58
C HIS A 52 -13.94 -13.55 8.43
N PRO A 53 -14.20 -13.25 9.72
CA PRO A 53 -13.27 -12.50 10.57
C PRO A 53 -11.86 -13.10 10.61
N GLU A 54 -11.76 -14.43 10.55
CA GLU A 54 -10.46 -15.11 10.51
C GLU A 54 -9.67 -14.83 9.23
N SER A 55 -10.34 -14.70 8.08
CA SER A 55 -9.69 -14.30 6.83
C SER A 55 -9.16 -12.87 6.90
N VAL A 56 -9.88 -11.97 7.58
CA VAL A 56 -9.45 -10.59 7.82
C VAL A 56 -8.22 -10.56 8.75
N ARG A 57 -8.21 -11.38 9.82
CA ARG A 57 -7.05 -11.52 10.72
C ARG A 57 -5.80 -12.04 10.01
N LEU A 58 -5.93 -13.09 9.19
CA LEU A 58 -4.81 -13.65 8.42
C LEU A 58 -4.23 -12.63 7.42
N GLU A 59 -5.07 -11.80 6.80
CA GLU A 59 -4.59 -10.73 5.92
C GLU A 59 -3.86 -9.63 6.70
N ILE A 60 -4.36 -9.25 7.88
CA ILE A 60 -3.66 -8.31 8.76
C ILE A 60 -2.28 -8.87 9.13
N GLU A 61 -2.19 -10.13 9.53
CA GLU A 61 -0.92 -10.78 9.87
C GLU A 61 0.04 -10.78 8.67
N SER A 62 -0.46 -11.11 7.46
CA SER A 62 0.34 -11.07 6.25
C SER A 62 0.87 -9.67 5.93
N ILE A 63 0.05 -8.63 6.07
CA ILE A 63 0.45 -7.24 5.84
C ILE A 63 1.48 -6.80 6.90
N GLN A 64 1.28 -7.16 8.17
CA GLN A 64 2.23 -6.87 9.24
C GLN A 64 3.58 -7.54 8.99
N ASN A 65 3.58 -8.80 8.54
CA ASN A 65 4.79 -9.52 8.17
C ASN A 65 5.51 -8.84 7.00
N ARG A 66 4.77 -8.35 6.00
CA ARG A 66 5.37 -7.62 4.87
C ARG A 66 6.00 -6.29 5.30
N LEU A 67 5.31 -5.51 6.13
CA LEU A 67 5.86 -4.28 6.70
C LEU A 67 7.10 -4.56 7.58
N ALA A 68 7.09 -5.65 8.33
CA ALA A 68 8.24 -6.09 9.13
C ALA A 68 9.43 -6.49 8.23
N GLN A 69 9.18 -7.16 7.10
CA GLN A 69 10.23 -7.48 6.12
C GLN A 69 10.86 -6.21 5.53
N ILE A 70 10.05 -5.24 5.08
CA ILE A 70 10.55 -3.97 4.54
C ILE A 70 11.38 -3.23 5.59
N ASN A 71 10.92 -3.21 6.85
CA ASN A 71 11.71 -2.62 7.94
C ASN A 71 12.97 -3.42 8.26
N GLY A 72 12.95 -4.75 8.13
CA GLY A 72 14.11 -5.62 8.34
C GLY A 72 15.19 -5.49 7.26
N MET A 73 14.85 -4.94 6.08
CA MET A 73 15.84 -4.59 5.05
C MET A 73 16.66 -3.35 5.41
N LYS A 74 16.22 -2.56 6.39
CA LYS A 74 16.99 -1.39 6.85
C LYS A 74 18.26 -1.86 7.54
N ILE A 75 19.36 -1.23 7.19
CA ILE A 75 20.65 -1.44 7.84
C ILE A 75 20.56 -0.82 9.24
N THR A 76 20.47 -1.68 10.26
CA THR A 76 20.67 -1.31 11.66
C THR A 76 22.18 -1.27 11.98
N GLU A 77 22.57 -0.51 13.00
CA GLU A 77 23.95 -0.08 13.31
C GLU A 77 25.02 -1.18 13.33
N GLY A 78 24.65 -2.46 13.41
CA GLY A 78 25.58 -3.60 13.47
C GLY A 78 26.42 -3.88 12.20
N TYR A 79 26.18 -3.20 11.07
CA TYR A 79 27.04 -3.33 9.88
C TYR A 79 28.29 -2.42 9.92
N GLN A 80 28.34 -1.46 10.85
CA GLN A 80 29.43 -0.48 10.91
C GLN A 80 30.75 -1.02 11.47
N GLU A 81 30.72 -2.11 12.24
CA GLU A 81 31.92 -2.56 12.95
C GLU A 81 32.75 -3.64 12.22
N LYS A 82 32.21 -4.29 11.17
CA LYS A 82 32.84 -5.51 10.62
C LYS A 82 33.88 -5.29 9.51
N ARG A 83 34.09 -4.07 9.01
CA ARG A 83 35.11 -3.79 7.98
C ARG A 83 36.03 -2.64 8.39
N GLY A 84 36.84 -2.90 9.40
CA GLY A 84 37.97 -2.06 9.81
C GLY A 84 39.09 -2.01 8.76
N GLY A 85 38.90 -1.24 7.69
CA GLY A 85 39.93 -0.99 6.69
C GLY A 85 39.82 0.43 6.14
N LYS A 86 40.83 1.26 6.43
CA LYS A 86 41.04 2.64 5.96
C LYS A 86 40.34 2.98 4.63
N ILE A 87 39.10 3.47 4.70
CA ILE A 87 38.47 4.29 3.64
C ILE A 87 37.63 5.37 4.36
N ILE A 88 37.75 6.59 3.87
CA ILE A 88 37.28 7.88 4.40
C ILE A 88 35.75 8.04 4.24
N GLN A 89 34.97 6.97 4.44
CA GLN A 89 33.52 7.01 4.32
C GLN A 89 32.90 6.67 5.67
N ASP A 90 32.26 7.67 6.27
CA ASP A 90 31.44 7.51 7.47
C ASP A 90 30.39 6.41 7.22
N PRO A 91 30.53 5.25 7.88
CA PRO A 91 29.59 4.13 7.70
C PRO A 91 28.14 4.52 8.05
N GLY A 92 27.94 5.57 8.84
CA GLY A 92 26.63 6.13 9.20
C GLY A 92 25.99 6.89 8.06
N ALA A 93 26.76 7.73 7.38
CA ALA A 93 26.29 8.45 6.20
C ALA A 93 25.90 7.48 5.06
N TYR A 94 26.65 6.38 4.91
CA TYR A 94 26.37 5.37 3.89
C TYR A 94 25.11 4.55 4.20
N SER A 95 24.96 4.05 5.42
CA SER A 95 23.76 3.30 5.84
C SER A 95 22.50 4.18 5.82
N ALA A 96 22.61 5.45 6.22
CA ALA A 96 21.52 6.42 6.13
C ALA A 96 21.08 6.64 4.67
N THR A 97 22.03 6.73 3.74
CA THR A 97 21.73 6.88 2.30
C THR A 97 21.02 5.66 1.75
N ILE A 98 21.47 4.45 2.09
CA ILE A 98 20.82 3.20 1.67
C ILE A 98 19.41 3.10 2.27
N ASN A 99 19.25 3.37 3.56
CA ASN A 99 17.95 3.31 4.23
C ASN A 99 16.98 4.35 3.66
N ARG A 100 17.46 5.53 3.26
CA ARG A 100 16.65 6.55 2.57
C ARG A 100 16.18 6.04 1.22
N LEU A 101 17.10 5.54 0.37
CA LEU A 101 16.75 5.00 -0.95
C LEU A 101 15.80 3.80 -0.85
N LEU A 102 16.01 2.94 0.15
CA LEU A 102 15.13 1.80 0.42
C LEU A 102 13.74 2.26 0.87
N SER A 103 13.66 3.30 1.71
CA SER A 103 12.38 3.87 2.13
C SER A 103 11.66 4.59 0.99
N GLU A 104 12.39 5.28 0.10
CA GLU A 104 11.83 5.92 -1.10
C GLU A 104 11.31 4.87 -2.09
N HIS A 105 12.07 3.79 -2.31
CA HIS A 105 11.68 2.69 -3.19
C HIS A 105 10.40 1.98 -2.72
N HIS A 106 10.23 1.83 -1.40
CA HIS A 106 9.05 1.18 -0.81
C HIS A 106 8.01 2.17 -0.29
N ALA A 107 8.12 3.47 -0.57
CA ALA A 107 7.24 4.49 0.02
C ALA A 107 5.76 4.23 -0.34
N GLU A 108 5.50 4.01 -1.63
CA GLU A 108 4.15 3.74 -2.13
C GLU A 108 3.61 2.40 -1.60
N GLU A 109 4.45 1.36 -1.53
CA GLU A 109 4.07 0.06 -0.98
C GLU A 109 3.71 0.17 0.51
N ILE A 110 4.52 0.90 1.30
CA ILE A 110 4.28 1.13 2.73
C ILE A 110 2.97 1.89 2.93
N GLU A 111 2.71 2.93 2.13
CA GLU A 111 1.47 3.71 2.20
C GLU A 111 0.25 2.82 1.93
N GLN A 112 0.27 2.08 0.82
CA GLN A 112 -0.82 1.16 0.45
C GLN A 112 -1.09 0.09 1.51
N LEU A 113 -0.03 -0.54 2.05
CA LEU A 113 -0.14 -1.55 3.10
C LEU A 113 -0.68 -0.96 4.40
N THR A 114 -0.26 0.25 4.76
CA THR A 114 -0.73 0.95 5.98
C THR A 114 -2.21 1.31 5.87
N ASP A 115 -2.64 1.85 4.72
CA ASP A 115 -4.04 2.16 4.44
C ASP A 115 -4.92 0.92 4.40
N ARG A 116 -4.42 -0.20 3.86
CA ARG A 116 -5.15 -1.47 3.86
C ARG A 116 -5.29 -2.01 5.29
N LEU A 117 -4.23 -1.95 6.08
CA LEU A 117 -4.24 -2.41 7.47
C LEU A 117 -5.17 -1.58 8.35
N ALA A 118 -5.23 -0.26 8.15
CA ALA A 118 -6.19 0.61 8.83
C ALA A 118 -7.64 0.21 8.52
N ARG A 119 -7.95 -0.05 7.24
CA ARG A 119 -9.29 -0.49 6.80
C ARG A 119 -9.68 -1.85 7.37
N LEU A 120 -8.79 -2.84 7.34
CA LEU A 120 -9.07 -4.18 7.87
C LEU A 120 -9.28 -4.17 9.38
N ARG A 121 -8.56 -3.31 10.12
CA ARG A 121 -8.78 -3.13 11.57
C ARG A 121 -10.15 -2.51 11.86
N SER A 122 -10.53 -1.46 11.15
CA SER A 122 -11.87 -0.86 11.27
C SER A 122 -12.97 -1.90 11.04
N LEU A 123 -12.81 -2.78 10.05
CA LEU A 123 -13.77 -3.85 9.77
C LEU A 123 -13.91 -4.88 10.91
N LEU A 124 -12.80 -5.22 11.58
CA LEU A 124 -12.84 -6.11 12.75
C LEU A 124 -13.50 -5.44 13.96
N ASP A 125 -13.23 -4.15 14.16
CA ASP A 125 -13.82 -3.37 15.25
C ASP A 125 -15.34 -3.21 15.05
N ASP A 126 -15.80 -2.97 13.82
CA ASP A 126 -17.22 -2.86 13.46
C ASP A 126 -17.96 -4.21 13.50
N SER A 127 -17.25 -5.34 13.33
CA SER A 127 -17.83 -6.69 13.37
C SER A 127 -17.89 -7.30 14.78
N GLY A 128 -17.32 -6.61 15.79
CA GLY A 128 -17.20 -7.06 17.18
C GLY A 128 -18.17 -6.40 18.17
N ALA A 129 -19.11 -5.57 17.70
CA ALA A 129 -20.20 -4.96 18.48
C ALA A 129 -21.52 -5.72 18.28
#